data_AF-A0A916IXQ5-F1
#
_entry.id   AF-A0A916IXQ5-F1
#
_cell.length_a   1.000
_cell.length_b   1.000
_cell.length_c   1.000
_cell.angle_alpha   90.00
_cell.angle_beta   90.00
_cell.angle_gamma   90.00
#
_symmetry.space_group_name_H-M   'P 1'
#
loop_
_entity.id
_entity.type
_entity.pdbx_description
1 polymer ?
#
loop_
_entity_poly.entity_id
_entity_poly.type
_entity_poly.pdbx_seq_one_letter_code
_entity_poly.pdbx_strand_id
1 'polypeptide(L)'
;MALSALRKGGKVGVEQFKLVYPLRISDMALVSTMKNPPKGIDELVALSKKRESNPLSFGNWGPGSLSHVAALDLRAQTGIKGIDVPYKGGAPLLQDILAGNIDLGFLPLNGQIIDLVKAGKLHVVFIASDQRSAHLPNAAAAGESRLVKDFRYRVWPSIFVSRKTSPEVQKKLHDVFAAAVHDPDYQLWATSTGATSMSPMSTEDTEKFMQAEQARFKRVQMLMKE
;
A
#
# COMPACT_ATOMS: atom_id res chain seq x y z
N MET A 1 -3.24 7.30 -4.18
CA MET A 1 -3.96 8.15 -5.16
C MET A 1 -3.01 9.26 -5.63
N ALA A 2 -1.89 8.92 -6.29
CA ALA A 2 -0.91 9.93 -6.73
C ALA A 2 -0.72 9.97 -8.26
N LEU A 3 -1.24 8.97 -9.01
CA LEU A 3 -0.93 8.82 -10.43
C LEU A 3 -2.17 8.81 -11.35
N SER A 4 -3.35 8.39 -10.86
CA SER A 4 -4.57 8.34 -11.69
C SER A 4 -5.39 9.63 -11.72
N ALA A 5 -5.13 10.58 -10.81
CA ALA A 5 -5.87 11.84 -10.72
C ALA A 5 -5.47 12.89 -11.78
N LEU A 6 -4.40 12.65 -12.55
CA LEU A 6 -3.85 13.60 -13.52
C LEU A 6 -4.50 13.54 -14.92
N ARG A 7 -5.56 12.72 -15.11
CA ARG A 7 -6.06 12.38 -16.46
C ARG A 7 -7.25 13.20 -16.98
N LYS A 8 -7.78 14.17 -16.22
CA LYS A 8 -8.88 15.03 -16.71
C LYS A 8 -8.48 16.51 -16.66
N GLY A 9 -8.10 17.08 -17.81
CA GLY A 9 -8.09 18.54 -18.01
C GLY A 9 -6.85 19.18 -18.62
N GLY A 10 -5.74 18.44 -18.81
CA GLY A 10 -4.51 18.98 -19.39
C GLY A 10 -3.37 18.01 -19.11
N LYS A 11 -2.46 17.79 -20.06
CA LYS A 11 -1.38 16.78 -19.98
C LYS A 11 -0.33 17.19 -18.94
N VAL A 12 -0.62 17.06 -17.65
CA VAL A 12 0.39 17.07 -16.60
C VAL A 12 0.78 15.62 -16.36
N GLY A 13 1.75 15.16 -17.14
CA GLY A 13 2.30 13.82 -16.95
C GLY A 13 3.30 13.80 -15.80
N VAL A 14 3.50 12.61 -15.25
CA VAL A 14 4.28 12.40 -14.03
C VAL A 14 5.77 12.62 -14.27
N GLU A 15 6.19 12.55 -15.52
CA GLU A 15 7.50 12.95 -16.00
C GLU A 15 7.80 14.43 -15.75
N GLN A 16 6.79 15.29 -15.56
CA GLN A 16 6.97 16.72 -15.28
C GLN A 16 7.33 17.00 -13.83
N PHE A 17 7.29 15.97 -12.97
CA PHE A 17 7.63 16.09 -11.56
C PHE A 17 8.91 15.33 -11.21
N LYS A 18 9.58 15.81 -10.17
CA LYS A 18 10.73 15.17 -9.55
C LYS A 18 10.41 14.90 -8.08
N LEU A 19 10.78 13.71 -7.62
CA LEU A 19 10.74 13.37 -6.20
C LEU A 19 11.76 14.24 -5.45
N VAL A 20 11.29 14.96 -4.44
CA VAL A 20 12.14 15.72 -3.52
C VAL A 20 12.58 14.82 -2.38
N TYR A 21 11.64 14.20 -1.69
CA TYR A 21 11.95 13.34 -0.55
C TYR A 21 10.77 12.42 -0.21
N PRO A 22 10.97 11.10 -0.04
CA PRO A 22 9.99 10.22 0.57
C PRO A 22 9.99 10.37 2.08
N LEU A 23 8.82 10.47 2.71
CA LEU A 23 8.72 10.85 4.12
C LEU A 23 8.73 9.63 5.06
N ARG A 24 7.92 8.63 4.72
CA ARG A 24 7.75 7.40 5.51
C ARG A 24 7.28 6.27 4.62
N ILE A 25 7.36 5.04 5.11
CA ILE A 25 6.85 3.84 4.47
C ILE A 25 5.76 3.22 5.35
N SER A 26 4.67 2.81 4.73
CA SER A 26 3.68 1.92 5.35
C SER A 26 3.44 0.73 4.43
N ASP A 27 3.67 -0.48 4.91
CA ASP A 27 3.29 -1.69 4.19
C ASP A 27 1.77 -1.79 4.07
N MET A 28 1.30 -2.38 2.99
CA MET A 28 -0.11 -2.67 2.77
C MET A 28 -0.47 -3.96 3.50
N ALA A 29 -1.62 -4.00 4.14
CA ALA A 29 -2.20 -5.20 4.73
C ALA A 29 -3.46 -5.59 3.96
N LEU A 30 -3.64 -6.88 3.69
CA LEU A 30 -4.94 -7.41 3.30
C LEU A 30 -5.78 -7.53 4.56
N VAL A 31 -6.85 -6.74 4.64
CA VAL A 31 -7.76 -6.77 5.78
C VAL A 31 -9.09 -7.39 5.39
N SER A 32 -9.77 -7.99 6.36
CA SER A 32 -11.11 -8.53 6.22
C SER A 32 -12.02 -8.07 7.35
N THR A 33 -13.33 -8.26 7.15
CA THR A 33 -14.29 -8.25 8.25
C THR A 33 -13.96 -9.33 9.29
N MET A 34 -14.52 -9.19 10.49
CA MET A 34 -14.41 -10.17 11.58
C MET A 34 -15.33 -11.39 11.39
N LYS A 35 -16.21 -11.38 10.37
CA LYS A 35 -17.08 -12.51 10.06
C LYS A 35 -16.32 -13.56 9.24
N ASN A 36 -16.05 -14.72 9.86
CA ASN A 36 -15.32 -15.85 9.25
C ASN A 36 -13.97 -15.44 8.61
N PRO A 37 -13.07 -14.79 9.37
CA PRO A 37 -11.84 -14.25 8.82
C PRO A 37 -10.84 -15.37 8.46
N PRO A 38 -10.28 -15.38 7.23
CA PRO A 38 -9.21 -16.33 6.89
C PRO A 38 -7.91 -15.95 7.62
N LYS A 39 -7.26 -16.93 8.24
CA LYS A 39 -6.01 -16.73 9.00
C LYS A 39 -4.78 -16.94 8.10
N GLY A 40 -4.60 -16.04 7.16
CA GLY A 40 -3.47 -16.07 6.22
C GLY A 40 -3.86 -16.51 4.82
N ILE A 41 -2.84 -16.59 3.97
CA ILE A 41 -3.00 -16.79 2.52
C ILE A 41 -3.55 -18.18 2.21
N ASP A 42 -3.09 -19.23 2.90
CA ASP A 42 -3.55 -20.61 2.67
C ASP A 42 -5.06 -20.77 2.96
N GLU A 43 -5.51 -20.25 4.10
CA GLU A 43 -6.93 -20.27 4.46
C GLU A 43 -7.78 -19.40 3.53
N LEU A 44 -7.23 -18.26 3.06
CA LEU A 44 -7.90 -17.42 2.08
C LEU A 44 -8.11 -18.16 0.75
N VAL A 45 -7.10 -18.89 0.26
CA VAL A 45 -7.22 -19.72 -0.95
C VAL A 45 -8.21 -20.86 -0.75
N ALA A 46 -8.20 -21.51 0.41
CA ALA A 46 -9.18 -22.54 0.73
C ALA A 46 -10.61 -21.97 0.78
N LEU A 47 -10.77 -20.78 1.37
CA LEU A 47 -12.05 -20.07 1.43
C LEU A 47 -12.56 -19.69 0.04
N SER A 48 -11.68 -19.18 -0.83
CA SER A 48 -12.09 -18.79 -2.19
C SER A 48 -12.62 -19.97 -3.00
N LYS A 49 -12.01 -21.15 -2.85
CA LYS A 49 -12.47 -22.40 -3.50
C LYS A 49 -13.83 -22.88 -3.00
N LYS A 50 -14.17 -22.60 -1.73
CA LYS A 50 -15.51 -22.92 -1.18
C LYS A 50 -16.59 -21.94 -1.62
N ARG A 51 -16.19 -20.78 -2.14
CA ARG A 51 -17.07 -19.66 -2.51
C ARG A 51 -17.21 -19.47 -4.02
N GLU A 52 -17.08 -20.53 -4.82
CA GLU A 52 -17.15 -20.42 -6.28
C GLU A 52 -18.46 -19.81 -6.80
N SER A 53 -19.59 -20.10 -6.17
CA SER A 53 -20.91 -19.53 -6.53
C SER A 53 -21.15 -18.11 -6.01
N ASN A 54 -20.33 -17.65 -5.05
CA ASN A 54 -20.37 -16.29 -4.51
C ASN A 54 -18.94 -15.81 -4.19
N PRO A 55 -18.17 -15.43 -5.22
CA PRO A 55 -16.75 -15.11 -5.08
C PRO A 55 -16.48 -14.04 -4.03
N LEU A 56 -15.25 -14.01 -3.50
CA LEU A 56 -14.81 -12.99 -2.55
C LEU A 56 -14.81 -11.60 -3.21
N SER A 57 -15.35 -10.61 -2.51
CA SER A 57 -15.30 -9.20 -2.94
C SER A 57 -14.01 -8.53 -2.47
N PHE A 58 -13.32 -7.87 -3.40
CA PHE A 58 -12.08 -7.14 -3.20
C PHE A 58 -12.32 -5.66 -3.42
N GLY A 59 -12.52 -4.94 -2.32
CA GLY A 59 -12.62 -3.50 -2.33
C GLY A 59 -11.29 -2.84 -2.66
N ASN A 60 -11.32 -1.85 -3.54
CA ASN A 60 -10.15 -1.05 -3.91
C ASN A 60 -10.51 0.43 -4.00
N TRP A 61 -9.58 1.34 -3.74
CA TRP A 61 -9.84 2.78 -3.80
C TRP A 61 -9.66 3.40 -5.20
N GLY A 62 -9.94 2.62 -6.24
CA GLY A 62 -9.96 3.05 -7.64
C GLY A 62 -9.10 2.16 -8.56
N PRO A 63 -9.50 2.01 -9.83
CA PRO A 63 -8.72 1.27 -10.82
C PRO A 63 -7.29 1.78 -10.96
N GLY A 64 -6.34 0.86 -11.09
CA GLY A 64 -4.89 1.14 -11.17
C GLY A 64 -4.26 1.63 -9.86
N SER A 65 -5.02 1.71 -8.77
CA SER A 65 -4.46 2.04 -7.47
C SER A 65 -3.65 0.88 -6.88
N LEU A 66 -2.77 1.18 -5.91
CA LEU A 66 -1.94 0.14 -5.27
C LEU A 66 -2.76 -1.00 -4.65
N SER A 67 -3.93 -0.68 -4.09
CA SER A 67 -4.86 -1.65 -3.50
C SER A 67 -5.42 -2.60 -4.56
N HIS A 68 -5.86 -2.05 -5.71
CA HIS A 68 -6.34 -2.85 -6.84
C HIS A 68 -5.22 -3.74 -7.43
N VAL A 69 -4.05 -3.14 -7.64
CA VAL A 69 -2.85 -3.81 -8.14
C VAL A 69 -2.44 -5.00 -7.26
N ALA A 70 -2.42 -4.83 -5.93
CA ALA A 70 -2.03 -5.88 -5.01
C ALA A 70 -3.05 -7.03 -5.01
N ALA A 71 -4.35 -6.71 -5.13
CA ALA A 71 -5.40 -7.72 -5.27
C ALA A 71 -5.27 -8.52 -6.57
N LEU A 72 -4.97 -7.87 -7.69
CA LEU A 72 -4.74 -8.54 -8.97
C LEU A 72 -3.52 -9.48 -8.90
N ASP A 73 -2.39 -9.02 -8.37
CA ASP A 73 -1.19 -9.84 -8.22
C ASP A 73 -1.43 -11.04 -7.29
N LEU A 74 -2.10 -10.83 -6.15
CA LEU A 74 -2.44 -11.91 -5.22
C LEU A 74 -3.25 -12.98 -5.93
N ARG A 75 -4.30 -12.58 -6.66
CA ARG A 75 -5.18 -13.49 -7.41
C ARG A 75 -4.43 -14.20 -8.53
N ALA A 76 -3.56 -13.50 -9.25
CA ALA A 76 -2.76 -14.09 -10.32
C ALA A 76 -1.81 -15.18 -9.80
N GLN A 77 -1.17 -14.96 -8.66
CA GLN A 77 -0.23 -15.94 -8.08
C GLN A 77 -0.92 -17.13 -7.40
N THR A 78 -2.11 -16.91 -6.83
CA THR A 78 -2.78 -17.92 -5.98
C THR A 78 -3.97 -18.61 -6.66
N GLY A 79 -4.47 -18.09 -7.78
CA GLY A 79 -5.69 -18.57 -8.43
C GLY A 79 -6.97 -18.20 -7.67
N ILE A 80 -6.92 -17.30 -6.68
CA ILE A 80 -8.13 -16.80 -6.01
C ILE A 80 -9.04 -16.12 -7.04
N LYS A 81 -10.31 -16.54 -7.05
CA LYS A 81 -11.38 -15.85 -7.77
C LYS A 81 -11.99 -14.78 -6.86
N GLY A 82 -12.21 -13.60 -7.42
CA GLY A 82 -12.86 -12.50 -6.70
C GLY A 82 -13.39 -11.44 -7.63
N ILE A 83 -14.24 -10.56 -7.08
CA ILE A 83 -14.85 -9.44 -7.78
C ILE A 83 -14.28 -8.13 -7.25
N ASP A 84 -13.89 -7.22 -8.15
CA ASP A 84 -13.36 -5.91 -7.76
C ASP A 84 -14.50 -4.92 -7.46
N VAL A 85 -14.45 -4.27 -6.30
CA VAL A 85 -15.44 -3.27 -5.87
C VAL A 85 -14.74 -1.91 -5.69
N PRO A 86 -14.91 -0.95 -6.62
CA PRO A 86 -14.20 0.33 -6.56
C PRO A 86 -14.86 1.32 -5.60
N TYR A 87 -14.03 2.00 -4.80
CA TYR A 87 -14.39 3.04 -3.85
C TYR A 87 -13.69 4.37 -4.17
N LYS A 88 -14.28 5.48 -3.71
CA LYS A 88 -13.70 6.83 -3.82
C LYS A 88 -12.67 7.14 -2.72
N GLY A 89 -11.85 6.17 -2.32
CA GLY A 89 -10.85 6.33 -1.27
C GLY A 89 -10.80 5.15 -0.28
N GLY A 90 -9.77 5.14 0.57
CA GLY A 90 -9.58 4.09 1.58
C GLY A 90 -10.55 4.18 2.77
N ALA A 91 -11.02 5.38 3.12
CA ALA A 91 -11.96 5.56 4.22
C ALA A 91 -13.34 4.91 3.97
N PRO A 92 -14.04 5.17 2.83
CA PRO A 92 -15.31 4.49 2.56
C PRO A 92 -15.13 2.98 2.33
N LEU A 93 -13.98 2.56 1.77
CA LEU A 93 -13.60 1.15 1.67
C LEU A 93 -13.53 0.48 3.06
N LEU A 94 -12.79 1.08 4.00
CA LEU A 94 -12.66 0.55 5.36
C LEU A 94 -14.02 0.46 6.07
N GLN A 95 -14.87 1.46 5.92
CA GLN A 95 -16.21 1.46 6.52
C GLN A 95 -17.05 0.27 6.05
N ASP A 96 -17.03 -0.03 4.76
CA ASP A 96 -17.78 -1.16 4.21
C ASP A 96 -17.21 -2.53 4.60
N ILE A 97 -15.88 -2.65 4.78
CA ILE A 97 -15.27 -3.85 5.35
C ILE A 97 -15.74 -4.06 6.79
N LEU A 98 -15.72 -2.99 7.60
CA LEU A 98 -16.18 -3.05 9.00
C LEU A 98 -17.67 -3.39 9.10
N ALA A 99 -18.49 -2.88 8.18
CA ALA A 99 -19.91 -3.21 8.09
C ALA A 99 -20.18 -4.63 7.55
N GLY A 100 -19.18 -5.27 6.92
CA GLY A 100 -19.33 -6.58 6.28
C GLY A 100 -20.05 -6.53 4.92
N ASN A 101 -20.12 -5.35 4.30
CA ASN A 101 -20.67 -5.17 2.96
C ASN A 101 -19.73 -5.74 1.88
N ILE A 102 -18.42 -5.76 2.17
CA ILE A 102 -17.40 -6.39 1.34
C ILE A 102 -16.45 -7.24 2.19
N ASP A 103 -15.81 -8.22 1.55
CA ASP A 103 -15.02 -9.24 2.24
C ASP A 103 -13.61 -8.73 2.57
N LEU A 104 -12.94 -8.12 1.60
CA LEU A 104 -11.49 -7.89 1.62
C LEU A 104 -11.11 -6.53 1.04
N GLY A 105 -9.98 -5.99 1.50
CA GLY A 105 -9.34 -4.85 0.86
C GLY A 105 -7.89 -4.69 1.29
N PHE A 106 -7.04 -4.23 0.38
CA PHE A 106 -5.68 -3.82 0.73
C PHE A 106 -5.70 -2.37 1.23
N LEU A 107 -5.28 -2.15 2.48
CA LEU A 107 -5.16 -0.84 3.11
C LEU A 107 -3.74 -0.64 3.66
N PRO A 108 -3.20 0.60 3.75
CA PRO A 108 -1.91 0.83 4.36
C PRO A 108 -2.02 0.55 5.86
N LEU A 109 -1.02 -0.12 6.42
CA LEU A 109 -0.91 -0.27 7.85
C LEU A 109 -0.59 1.11 8.45
N ASN A 110 -1.59 1.69 9.10
CA ASN A 110 -1.50 2.96 9.81
C ASN A 110 -2.10 2.82 11.22
N GLY A 111 -2.00 3.86 12.05
CA GLY A 111 -2.51 3.85 13.42
C GLY A 111 -3.96 3.40 13.52
N GLN A 112 -4.83 3.92 12.65
CA GLN A 112 -6.25 3.54 12.61
C GLN A 112 -6.46 2.04 12.35
N ILE A 113 -5.75 1.46 11.37
CA ILE A 113 -5.84 0.02 11.07
C ILE A 113 -5.32 -0.80 12.26
N ILE A 114 -4.18 -0.42 12.84
CA ILE A 114 -3.60 -1.11 13.99
C ILE A 114 -4.55 -1.09 15.19
N ASP A 115 -5.15 0.06 15.48
CA ASP A 115 -6.07 0.22 16.61
C ASP A 115 -7.35 -0.61 16.42
N LEU A 116 -7.91 -0.63 15.20
CA LEU A 116 -9.07 -1.47 14.88
C LEU A 116 -8.77 -2.96 15.03
N VAL A 117 -7.58 -3.40 14.64
CA VAL A 117 -7.14 -4.80 14.80
C VAL A 117 -6.96 -5.14 16.27
N LYS A 118 -6.29 -4.29 17.04
CA LYS A 118 -6.12 -4.48 18.50
C LYS A 118 -7.45 -4.47 19.25
N ALA A 119 -8.41 -3.68 18.78
CA ALA A 119 -9.77 -3.64 19.33
C ALA A 119 -10.65 -4.82 18.87
N GLY A 120 -10.15 -5.74 18.04
CA GLY A 120 -10.90 -6.90 17.54
C GLY A 120 -12.03 -6.53 16.58
N LYS A 121 -11.95 -5.37 15.92
CA LYS A 121 -12.97 -4.87 14.98
C LYS A 121 -12.61 -5.12 13.51
N LEU A 122 -11.34 -5.39 13.23
CA LEU A 122 -10.82 -5.64 11.89
C LEU A 122 -9.83 -6.79 11.96
N HIS A 123 -9.85 -7.66 10.96
CA HIS A 123 -8.89 -8.75 10.86
C HIS A 123 -7.83 -8.43 9.80
N VAL A 124 -6.56 -8.69 10.10
CA VAL A 124 -5.47 -8.66 9.11
C VAL A 124 -5.21 -10.09 8.66
N VAL A 125 -5.49 -10.38 7.39
CA VAL A 125 -5.21 -11.69 6.78
C VAL A 125 -3.70 -11.88 6.67
N PHE A 126 -2.99 -10.90 6.10
CA PHE A 126 -1.53 -10.85 6.06
C PHE A 126 -1.04 -9.43 5.72
N ILE A 127 0.25 -9.17 5.94
CA ILE A 127 0.93 -7.91 5.60
C ILE A 127 1.84 -8.14 4.37
N ALA A 128 1.71 -7.29 3.35
CA ALA A 128 2.45 -7.35 2.08
C ALA A 128 3.91 -6.90 2.22
N SER A 129 4.65 -7.63 3.04
CA SER A 129 6.02 -7.37 3.48
C SER A 129 6.80 -8.69 3.58
N ASP A 130 8.13 -8.59 3.60
CA ASP A 130 9.00 -9.76 3.74
C ASP A 130 9.03 -10.31 5.17
N GLN A 131 8.78 -9.46 6.16
CA GLN A 131 8.94 -9.74 7.58
C GLN A 131 7.74 -9.19 8.36
N ARG A 132 7.42 -9.79 9.50
CA ARG A 132 6.28 -9.36 10.31
C ARG A 132 6.45 -7.92 10.79
N SER A 133 5.33 -7.21 10.87
CA SER A 133 5.31 -5.88 11.49
C SER A 133 5.45 -5.99 13.00
N ALA A 134 6.35 -5.20 13.59
CA ALA A 134 6.46 -5.08 15.05
C ALA A 134 5.18 -4.55 15.71
N HIS A 135 4.33 -3.83 14.97
CA HIS A 135 3.06 -3.31 15.48
C HIS A 135 1.95 -4.38 15.57
N LEU A 136 2.05 -5.42 14.74
CA LEU A 136 1.12 -6.56 14.69
C LEU A 136 1.92 -7.87 14.56
N PRO A 137 2.67 -8.30 15.60
CA PRO A 137 3.58 -9.44 15.52
C PRO A 137 2.88 -10.79 15.28
N ASN A 138 1.56 -10.83 15.49
CA ASN A 138 0.72 -12.00 15.25
C ASN A 138 0.19 -12.07 13.82
N ALA A 139 0.28 -10.99 13.04
CA ALA A 139 -0.10 -11.00 11.64
C ALA A 139 1.04 -11.57 10.79
N ALA A 140 0.72 -12.54 9.92
CA ALA A 140 1.70 -13.13 9.02
C ALA A 140 2.19 -12.10 8.00
N ALA A 141 3.48 -12.16 7.66
CA ALA A 141 4.04 -11.46 6.53
C ALA A 141 3.87 -12.30 5.25
N ALA A 142 3.74 -11.64 4.10
CA ALA A 142 3.66 -12.32 2.81
C ALA A 142 4.93 -13.15 2.51
N GLY A 143 6.10 -12.71 3.00
CA GLY A 143 7.36 -13.45 2.89
C GLY A 143 7.38 -14.81 3.60
N GLU A 144 6.43 -15.09 4.50
CA GLU A 144 6.29 -16.41 5.13
C GLU A 144 5.51 -17.41 4.27
N SER A 145 4.81 -16.93 3.23
CA SER A 145 3.97 -17.76 2.38
C SER A 145 4.76 -18.42 1.26
N ARG A 146 4.40 -19.66 0.93
CA ARG A 146 4.91 -20.37 -0.25
C ARG A 146 4.06 -20.15 -1.50
N LEU A 147 2.87 -19.57 -1.34
CA LEU A 147 1.90 -19.36 -2.43
C LEU A 147 2.09 -18.02 -3.16
N VAL A 148 2.80 -17.08 -2.55
CA VAL A 148 3.13 -15.80 -3.16
C VAL A 148 4.64 -15.58 -3.13
N LYS A 149 5.18 -14.95 -4.16
CA LYS A 149 6.60 -14.62 -4.32
C LYS A 149 6.75 -13.13 -4.56
N ASP A 150 7.78 -12.53 -3.97
CA ASP A 150 8.08 -11.10 -4.07
C ASP A 150 6.89 -10.17 -3.74
N PHE A 151 5.94 -10.62 -2.91
CA PHE A 151 4.68 -9.91 -2.67
C PHE A 151 4.87 -8.76 -1.67
N ARG A 152 5.42 -7.65 -2.19
CA ARG A 152 5.80 -6.47 -1.42
C ARG A 152 5.08 -5.26 -1.93
N TYR A 153 4.13 -4.77 -1.13
CA TYR A 153 3.33 -3.61 -1.46
C TYR A 153 3.37 -2.62 -0.31
N ARG A 154 3.91 -1.44 -0.58
CA ARG A 154 4.04 -0.37 0.40
C ARG A 154 3.67 0.97 -0.22
N VAL A 155 3.12 1.86 0.59
CA VAL A 155 2.93 3.27 0.24
C VAL A 155 4.05 4.09 0.85
N TRP A 156 4.49 5.11 0.12
CA TRP A 156 5.54 6.02 0.53
C TRP A 156 5.09 7.46 0.29
N PRO A 157 4.34 8.08 1.22
CA PRO A 157 3.98 9.49 1.12
C PRO A 157 5.21 10.35 0.89
N SER A 158 5.15 11.25 -0.09
CA SER A 158 6.33 11.92 -0.62
C SER A 158 6.04 13.32 -1.10
N ILE A 159 7.10 14.12 -1.14
CA ILE A 159 7.06 15.47 -1.69
C ILE A 159 7.59 15.45 -3.11
N PHE A 160 6.81 16.03 -4.03
CA PHE A 160 7.19 16.21 -5.43
C PHE A 160 7.15 17.68 -5.79
N VAL A 161 8.03 18.09 -6.71
CA VAL A 161 8.04 19.44 -7.29
C VAL A 161 8.07 19.35 -8.80
N SER A 162 7.69 20.44 -9.47
CA SER A 162 7.88 20.54 -10.91
C SER A 162 9.35 20.42 -11.24
N ARG A 163 9.69 19.72 -12.32
CA ARG A 163 11.05 19.70 -12.87
C ARG A 163 11.55 21.09 -13.29
N LYS A 164 10.64 22.05 -13.50
CA LYS A 164 10.96 23.45 -13.81
C LYS A 164 11.40 24.26 -12.58
N THR A 165 11.20 23.75 -11.37
CA THR A 165 11.70 24.39 -10.14
C THR A 165 13.23 24.47 -10.20
N SER A 166 13.84 25.59 -9.81
CA SER A 166 15.29 25.77 -9.90
C SER A 166 16.04 24.74 -9.05
N PRO A 167 17.26 24.31 -9.45
CA PRO A 167 18.06 23.34 -8.68
C PRO A 167 18.29 23.77 -7.22
N GLU A 168 18.49 25.07 -6.99
CA GLU A 168 18.66 25.63 -5.64
C GLU A 168 17.43 25.41 -4.76
N VAL A 169 16.23 25.69 -5.28
CA VAL A 169 14.98 25.48 -4.54
C VAL A 169 14.72 23.99 -4.32
N GLN A 170 15.01 23.15 -5.31
CA GLN A 170 14.92 21.69 -5.14
C GLN A 170 15.82 21.20 -4.00
N LYS A 171 17.08 21.66 -3.97
CA LYS A 171 18.04 21.30 -2.92
C LYS A 171 17.57 21.79 -1.55
N LYS A 172 17.12 23.05 -1.45
CA LYS A 172 16.62 23.60 -0.19
C LYS A 172 15.42 22.81 0.35
N LEU A 173 14.47 22.44 -0.51
CA LEU A 173 13.33 21.61 -0.10
C LEU A 173 13.79 20.21 0.33
N HIS A 174 14.71 19.60 -0.42
CA HIS A 174 15.29 18.31 -0.05
C HIS A 174 15.92 18.37 1.35
N ASP A 175 16.79 19.36 1.60
CA ASP A 175 17.49 19.50 2.88
C ASP A 175 16.51 19.70 4.05
N VAL A 176 15.43 20.48 3.84
CA VAL A 176 14.38 20.68 4.85
C VAL A 176 13.63 19.37 5.16
N PHE A 177 13.21 18.62 4.14
CA PHE A 177 12.48 17.36 4.38
C PHE A 177 13.39 16.26 4.93
N ALA A 178 14.65 16.21 4.50
CA ALA A 178 15.65 15.34 5.09
C ALA A 178 15.81 15.64 6.59
N ALA A 179 15.97 16.91 6.98
CA ALA A 179 16.03 17.28 8.40
C ALA A 179 14.73 16.91 9.14
N ALA A 180 13.56 17.17 8.55
CA ALA A 180 12.27 16.89 9.18
C ALA A 180 12.03 15.39 9.44
N VAL A 181 12.44 14.48 8.54
CA VAL A 181 12.27 13.04 8.79
C VAL A 181 13.21 12.48 9.87
N HIS A 182 14.23 13.25 10.25
CA HIS A 182 15.16 12.97 11.33
C HIS A 182 14.78 13.62 12.66
N ASP A 183 13.79 14.50 12.64
CA ASP A 183 13.27 15.07 13.87
C ASP A 183 12.73 13.95 14.77
N PRO A 184 13.15 13.88 16.05
CA PRO A 184 12.72 12.82 16.96
C PRO A 184 11.19 12.74 17.14
N ASP A 185 10.50 13.88 17.14
CA ASP A 185 9.04 13.90 17.28
C ASP A 185 8.38 13.36 16.01
N TYR A 186 8.93 13.67 14.83
CA TYR A 186 8.49 13.06 13.59
C TYR A 186 8.70 11.55 13.57
N GLN A 187 9.86 11.06 14.01
CA GLN A 187 10.14 9.62 14.05
C GLN A 187 9.23 8.89 15.03
N LEU A 188 8.98 9.47 16.20
CA LEU A 188 8.06 8.94 17.20
C LEU A 188 6.62 8.91 16.66
N TRP A 189 6.18 9.98 15.99
CA TRP A 189 4.87 10.03 15.36
C TRP A 189 4.73 9.00 14.22
N ALA A 190 5.74 8.87 13.36
CA ALA A 190 5.72 7.93 12.26
C ALA A 190 5.60 6.49 12.78
N THR A 191 6.43 6.12 13.76
CA THR A 191 6.44 4.78 14.37
C THR A 191 5.18 4.51 15.19
N SER A 192 4.71 5.45 16.01
CA SER A 192 3.46 5.27 16.77
C SER A 192 2.23 5.08 15.87
N THR A 193 2.28 5.59 14.63
CA THR A 193 1.22 5.40 13.64
C THR A 193 1.44 4.23 12.69
N GLY A 194 2.35 3.30 13.01
CA GLY A 194 2.55 2.06 12.25
C GLY A 194 3.41 2.19 10.99
N ALA A 195 3.96 3.38 10.74
CA ALA A 195 4.85 3.65 9.62
C ALA A 195 6.31 3.58 10.05
N THR A 196 7.20 3.30 9.11
CA THR A 196 8.64 3.47 9.30
C THR A 196 9.04 4.82 8.72
N SER A 197 9.68 5.68 9.51
CA SER A 197 10.29 6.91 8.97
C SER A 197 11.33 6.56 7.91
N MET A 198 11.46 7.38 6.87
CA MET A 198 12.50 7.17 5.88
C MET A 198 13.88 7.47 6.48
N SER A 199 14.84 6.60 6.16
CA SER A 199 16.26 6.84 6.48
C SER A 199 16.79 8.07 5.74
N PRO A 200 17.90 8.68 6.21
CA PRO A 200 18.52 9.78 5.51
C PRO A 200 18.87 9.36 4.08
N MET A 201 18.50 10.18 3.11
CA MET A 201 18.84 9.99 1.71
C MET A 201 19.56 11.24 1.20
N SER A 202 20.61 11.02 0.39
CA SER A 202 21.10 12.08 -0.47
C SER A 202 20.09 12.34 -1.60
N THR A 203 20.27 13.45 -2.33
CA THR A 203 19.45 13.71 -3.52
C THR A 203 19.63 12.62 -4.58
N GLU A 204 20.83 12.05 -4.69
CA GLU A 204 21.12 10.92 -5.58
C GLU A 204 20.38 9.65 -5.13
N ASP A 205 20.40 9.34 -3.83
CA ASP A 205 19.69 8.17 -3.29
C ASP A 205 18.18 8.29 -3.45
N THR A 206 17.65 9.51 -3.33
CA THR A 206 16.23 9.80 -3.60
C THR A 206 15.88 9.51 -5.07
N GLU A 207 16.76 9.85 -6.00
CA GLU A 207 16.56 9.55 -7.42
C GLU A 207 16.64 8.04 -7.71
N LYS A 208 17.63 7.34 -7.12
CA LYS A 208 17.73 5.87 -7.19
C LYS A 208 16.49 5.18 -6.61
N PHE A 209 15.99 5.66 -5.47
CA PHE A 209 14.75 5.18 -4.85
C PHE A 209 13.57 5.30 -5.82
N MET A 210 13.39 6.46 -6.46
CA MET A 210 12.32 6.67 -7.43
C MET A 210 12.45 5.75 -8.65
N GLN A 211 13.66 5.54 -9.16
CA GLN A 211 13.92 4.65 -10.29
C GLN A 211 13.59 3.18 -9.94
N ALA A 212 13.98 2.74 -8.74
CA ALA A 212 13.66 1.40 -8.24
C ALA A 212 12.14 1.19 -8.11
N GLU A 213 11.41 2.17 -7.58
CA GLU A 213 9.95 2.09 -7.47
C GLU A 213 9.27 2.09 -8.84
N GLN A 214 9.74 2.89 -9.81
CA GLN A 214 9.23 2.85 -11.17
C GLN A 214 9.45 1.47 -11.83
N ALA A 215 10.62 0.86 -11.64
CA ALA A 215 10.89 -0.47 -12.16
C ALA A 215 9.96 -1.52 -11.55
N ARG A 216 9.74 -1.47 -10.23
CA ARG A 216 8.80 -2.35 -9.51
C ARG A 216 7.38 -2.22 -10.06
N PHE A 217 6.91 -0.98 -10.28
CA PHE A 217 5.56 -0.74 -10.79
C PHE A 217 5.37 -1.10 -12.27
N LYS A 218 6.41 -1.04 -13.11
CA LYS A 218 6.33 -1.55 -14.49
C LYS A 218 6.05 -3.04 -14.54
N ARG A 219 6.67 -3.84 -13.65
CA ARG A 219 6.41 -5.28 -13.51
C ARG A 219 4.95 -5.56 -13.21
N VAL A 220 4.39 -4.79 -12.29
CA VAL A 220 2.98 -4.85 -11.91
C VAL A 220 2.04 -4.42 -13.05
N GLN A 221 2.37 -3.39 -13.83
CA GLN A 221 1.52 -2.94 -14.93
C GLN A 221 1.36 -3.99 -16.03
N MET A 222 2.33 -4.88 -16.20
CA MET A 222 2.21 -6.00 -17.15
C MET A 222 1.11 -6.98 -16.71
N LEU A 223 0.93 -7.20 -15.40
CA LEU A 223 -0.14 -8.05 -14.86
C LEU A 223 -1.56 -7.49 -15.09
N MET A 224 -1.69 -6.19 -15.43
CA MET A 224 -3.00 -5.57 -15.69
C MET A 224 -3.36 -5.52 -17.18
N LYS A 225 -2.49 -6.00 -18.08
CA LYS A 225 -2.70 -5.96 -19.53
C LYS A 225 -3.19 -7.29 -20.12
N GLU A 226 -3.24 -8.34 -19.30
CA GLU A 226 -3.81 -9.66 -19.60
C GLU A 226 -5.20 -9.76 -18.98
#